data_AF-A0A969SZ77-F1
#
_entry.id   AF-A0A969SZ77-F1
#
_cell.length_a   1.000
_cell.length_b   1.000
_cell.length_c   1.000
_cell.angle_alpha   90.00
_cell.angle_beta   90.00
_cell.angle_gamma   90.00
#
_symmetry.space_group_name_H-M   'P 1'
#
loop_
_entity.id
_entity.type
_entity.pdbx_description
1 polymer ?
#
loop_
_entity_poly.entity_id
_entity_poly.type
_entity_poly.pdbx_seq_one_letter_code
_entity_poly.pdbx_strand_id
1 'polypeptide(L)'
;MYKKAYGIVETLAPLHVGAAAGEETGNLNLIFRDQFTQTGIIPGSSIRGRFRADMRQDQRQKGYDYQYWYGHDSIDGKPDGGTTEAIIKFEYASIVWLPVYCPNQPVVLVSCPTLLKRYQRLTNKANHDFKPYTYDL
;
A
#
# COMPACT_ATOMS: atom_id res chain seq x y z
N MET A 1 15.08 -13.70 -10.12
CA MET A 1 13.73 -13.27 -10.57
C MET A 1 12.78 -13.44 -9.39
N TYR A 2 11.97 -12.43 -9.04
CA TYR A 2 11.09 -12.48 -7.85
C TYR A 2 9.82 -13.32 -8.08
N LYS A 3 9.38 -14.07 -7.05
CA LYS A 3 8.03 -14.65 -7.00
C LYS A 3 7.04 -13.55 -6.58
N LYS A 4 6.15 -13.17 -7.49
CA LYS A 4 5.17 -12.10 -7.25
C LYS A 4 3.96 -12.63 -6.48
N ALA A 5 3.49 -11.86 -5.52
CA ALA A 5 2.22 -12.05 -4.83
C ALA A 5 1.50 -10.70 -4.78
N TYR A 6 0.16 -10.75 -4.72
CA TYR A 6 -0.69 -9.57 -4.73
C TYR A 6 -1.64 -9.62 -3.55
N GLY A 7 -1.88 -8.48 -2.91
CA GLY A 7 -2.79 -8.34 -1.79
C GLY A 7 -3.65 -7.09 -1.92
N ILE A 8 -4.79 -7.10 -1.24
CA ILE A 8 -5.66 -5.94 -1.06
C ILE A 8 -5.56 -5.54 0.40
N VAL A 9 -5.39 -4.24 0.64
CA VAL A 9 -5.43 -3.66 1.98
C VAL A 9 -6.80 -3.04 2.18
N GLU A 10 -7.59 -3.61 3.07
CA GLU A 10 -8.85 -3.03 3.52
C GLU A 10 -8.60 -2.21 4.79
N THR A 11 -8.94 -0.93 4.75
CA THR A 11 -8.80 -0.04 5.90
C THR A 11 -10.07 -0.11 6.75
N LEU A 12 -9.97 -0.75 7.93
CA LEU A 12 -11.08 -0.86 8.88
C LEU A 12 -11.33 0.43 9.70
N ALA A 13 -10.37 1.34 9.68
CA ALA A 13 -10.42 2.65 10.31
C ALA A 13 -9.75 3.68 9.39
N PRO A 14 -9.99 5.00 9.59
CA PRO A 14 -9.28 6.04 8.86
C PRO A 14 -7.77 5.85 8.97
N LEU A 15 -7.11 5.70 7.81
CA LEU A 15 -5.67 5.49 7.73
C LEU A 15 -5.00 6.79 7.30
N HIS A 16 -4.11 7.30 8.15
CA HIS A 16 -3.24 8.42 7.82
C HIS A 16 -1.82 7.90 7.56
N VAL A 17 -1.28 8.24 6.39
CA VAL A 17 0.12 7.98 6.02
C VAL A 17 0.73 9.34 5.74
N GLY A 18 1.61 9.81 6.63
CA GLY A 18 2.25 11.12 6.48
C GLY A 18 3.17 11.17 5.28
N ALA A 19 3.19 12.30 4.56
CA ALA A 19 4.26 12.63 3.62
C ALA A 19 5.26 13.61 4.24
N ALA A 20 6.43 13.73 3.61
CA ALA A 20 7.48 14.62 4.07
C ALA A 20 7.19 16.07 3.65
N ALA A 21 7.63 17.03 4.46
CA ALA A 21 7.52 18.45 4.16
C ALA A 21 8.18 18.77 2.80
N GLY A 22 7.38 19.27 1.85
CA GLY A 22 7.82 19.59 0.48
C GLY A 22 7.22 18.69 -0.61
N GLU A 23 6.79 17.47 -0.28
CA GLU A 23 6.00 16.60 -1.18
C GLU A 23 4.49 16.93 -1.13
N GLU A 24 4.14 17.98 -0.37
CA GLU A 24 2.77 18.28 0.09
C GLU A 24 2.33 19.71 -0.27
N THR A 25 3.01 20.38 -1.21
CA THR A 25 2.65 21.74 -1.60
C THR A 25 1.21 21.78 -2.13
N GLY A 26 0.30 22.37 -1.35
CA GLY A 26 -1.15 22.40 -1.64
C GLY A 26 -1.98 21.29 -1.00
N ASN A 27 -1.38 20.38 -0.22
CA ASN A 27 -2.05 19.29 0.49
C ASN A 27 -2.28 19.64 1.96
N LEU A 28 -3.48 20.12 2.29
CA LEU A 28 -3.85 20.52 3.67
C LEU A 28 -3.84 19.35 4.67
N ASN A 29 -3.97 18.10 4.20
CA ASN A 29 -4.11 16.91 5.05
C ASN A 29 -2.83 16.09 5.22
N LEU A 30 -1.69 16.58 4.71
CA LEU A 30 -0.36 15.97 4.85
C LEU A 30 -0.33 14.44 4.62
N ILE A 31 -1.15 13.95 3.67
CA ILE A 31 -1.17 12.54 3.29
C ILE A 31 -0.25 12.27 2.10
N PHE A 32 0.42 11.12 2.11
CA PHE A 32 1.27 10.68 1.00
C PHE A 32 0.45 10.45 -0.28
N ARG A 33 0.87 11.08 -1.38
CA ARG A 33 0.21 10.98 -2.69
C ARG A 33 1.17 10.54 -3.78
N ASP A 34 0.64 9.82 -4.75
CA ASP A 34 1.33 9.55 -6.01
C ASP A 34 1.53 10.85 -6.81
N GLN A 35 2.74 11.11 -7.30
CA GLN A 35 3.07 12.37 -7.98
C GLN A 35 2.30 12.58 -9.28
N PHE A 36 1.93 11.49 -9.98
CA PHE A 36 1.27 11.58 -11.28
C PHE A 36 -0.25 11.63 -11.17
N THR A 37 -0.82 10.71 -10.38
CA THR A 37 -2.28 10.58 -10.23
C THR A 37 -2.84 11.45 -9.11
N GLN A 38 -1.99 12.00 -8.24
CA GLN A 38 -2.37 12.78 -7.06
C GLN A 38 -3.30 12.01 -6.09
N THR A 39 -3.36 10.68 -6.23
CA THR A 39 -4.15 9.79 -5.37
C THR A 39 -3.36 9.41 -4.13
N GLY A 40 -4.05 9.21 -2.99
CA GLY A 40 -3.42 8.70 -1.78
C GLY A 40 -2.83 7.31 -2.00
N ILE A 41 -1.61 7.07 -1.51
CA ILE A 41 -0.95 5.76 -1.59
C ILE A 41 -0.24 5.43 -0.28
N ILE A 42 -0.06 4.14 -0.02
CA ILE A 42 0.82 3.67 1.07
C ILE A 42 2.16 3.28 0.44
N PRO A 43 3.27 3.93 0.82
CA PRO A 43 4.56 3.59 0.23
C PRO A 43 5.04 2.22 0.69
N GLY A 44 5.73 1.51 -0.21
CA GLY A 44 6.22 0.16 0.06
C GLY A 44 7.15 0.11 1.29
N SER A 45 7.88 1.20 1.55
CA SER A 45 8.68 1.38 2.76
C SER A 45 7.84 1.37 4.04
N SER A 46 6.68 2.03 4.06
CA SER A 46 5.77 2.04 5.21
C SER A 46 5.11 0.68 5.43
N ILE A 47 4.69 0.00 4.36
CA ILE A 47 4.15 -1.37 4.45
C ILE A 47 5.22 -2.30 5.03
N ARG A 48 6.43 -2.26 4.46
CA ARG A 48 7.58 -3.05 4.93
C ARG A 48 7.86 -2.77 6.41
N GLY A 49 7.90 -1.49 6.80
CA GLY A 49 8.16 -1.07 8.17
C GLY A 49 7.13 -1.60 9.15
N ARG A 50 5.84 -1.55 8.80
CA ARG A 50 4.76 -2.10 9.64
C ARG A 50 4.86 -3.62 9.78
N PHE A 51 4.97 -4.35 8.67
CA PHE A 51 5.09 -5.82 8.68
C PHE A 51 6.32 -6.30 9.46
N ARG A 52 7.46 -5.62 9.29
CA ARG A 52 8.69 -5.89 10.05
C ARG A 52 8.48 -5.70 11.55
N ALA A 53 7.82 -4.61 11.94
CA ALA A 53 7.52 -4.33 13.35
C ALA A 53 6.56 -5.38 13.94
N ASP A 54 5.56 -5.80 13.17
CA ASP A 54 4.60 -6.84 13.57
C ASP A 54 5.28 -8.20 13.78
N MET A 55 6.12 -8.65 12.84
CA MET A 55 6.88 -9.90 12.98
C MET A 55 7.81 -9.87 14.21
N ARG A 56 8.41 -8.71 14.51
CA ARG A 56 9.26 -8.53 15.68
C ARG A 56 8.49 -8.59 17.01
N GLN A 57 7.23 -8.14 17.03
CA GLN A 57 6.40 -8.06 18.24
C GLN A 57 5.53 -9.31 18.48
N ASP A 58 5.14 -10.03 17.43
CA ASP A 58 4.24 -11.18 17.53
C ASP A 58 4.94 -12.40 18.15
N GLN A 59 4.48 -12.81 19.34
CA GLN A 59 5.05 -13.96 20.05
C GLN A 59 4.91 -15.27 19.27
N ARG A 60 3.90 -15.39 18.39
CA ARG A 60 3.71 -16.56 17.51
C ARG A 60 4.78 -16.65 16.43
N GLN A 61 5.45 -15.53 16.15
CA GLN A 61 6.46 -15.40 15.11
C GLN A 61 7.89 -15.35 15.67
N LYS A 62 8.09 -15.55 16.98
CA LYS A 62 9.41 -15.55 17.66
C LYS A 62 10.44 -16.52 17.10
N GLY A 63 10.04 -17.50 16.28
CA GLY A 63 10.95 -18.43 15.59
C GLY A 63 11.40 -17.97 14.20
N TYR A 64 10.84 -16.87 13.66
CA TYR A 64 11.20 -16.35 12.35
C TYR A 64 12.13 -15.14 12.49
N ASP A 65 13.20 -15.14 11.69
CA ASP A 65 14.16 -14.04 11.66
C ASP A 65 13.65 -12.89 10.78
N TYR A 66 13.15 -11.82 11.41
CA TYR A 66 12.69 -10.63 10.69
C TYR A 66 13.81 -9.89 9.95
N GLN A 67 15.07 -10.02 10.37
CA GLN A 67 16.20 -9.38 9.68
C GLN A 67 16.53 -10.12 8.39
N TYR A 68 16.39 -11.45 8.37
CA TYR A 68 16.47 -12.25 7.15
C TYR A 68 15.43 -11.82 6.11
N TRP A 69 14.17 -11.60 6.53
CA TRP A 69 13.08 -11.24 5.61
C TRP A 69 13.11 -9.78 5.15
N TYR A 70 13.39 -8.84 6.06
CA TYR A 70 13.22 -7.41 5.85
C TYR A 70 14.52 -6.58 5.83
N GLY A 71 15.67 -7.23 5.99
CA GLY A 71 16.97 -6.59 6.07
C GLY A 71 17.40 -6.21 7.50
N HIS A 72 18.71 -6.10 7.68
CA HIS A 72 19.33 -5.73 8.95
C HIS A 72 19.27 -4.21 9.22
N ASP A 73 19.19 -3.82 10.49
CA ASP A 73 19.35 -2.41 10.88
C ASP A 73 20.79 -1.95 10.66
N SER A 74 20.99 -0.65 10.48
CA SER A 74 22.34 -0.10 10.42
C SER A 74 23.08 -0.35 11.74
N ILE A 75 24.30 -0.88 11.65
CA ILE A 75 25.20 -1.12 12.76
C ILE A 75 26.20 0.04 12.82
N ASP A 76 26.19 0.78 13.92
CA ASP A 76 27.12 1.89 14.13
C ASP A 76 28.58 1.43 14.04
N GLY A 77 29.41 2.21 13.36
CA GLY A 77 30.84 1.94 13.19
C GLY A 77 31.21 1.00 12.03
N LYS A 78 30.24 0.52 11.23
CA LYS A 78 30.53 -0.21 9.98
C LYS A 78 30.50 0.71 8.75
N PRO A 79 31.48 0.63 7.83
CA PRO A 79 31.59 1.52 6.66
C PRO A 79 30.39 1.43 5.70
N ASP A 80 29.75 0.27 5.62
CA ASP A 80 28.57 -0.05 4.80
C ASP A 80 27.26 0.00 5.61
N GLY A 81 27.35 0.47 6.85
CA GLY A 81 26.27 0.41 7.83
C GLY A 81 25.92 -1.01 8.27
N GLY A 82 26.64 -2.06 7.85
CA GLY A 82 26.31 -3.46 8.20
C GLY A 82 24.93 -3.92 7.73
N THR A 83 24.35 -3.24 6.74
CA THR A 83 23.00 -3.52 6.25
C THR A 83 23.00 -4.74 5.33
N THR A 84 21.90 -5.49 5.33
CA THR A 84 21.68 -6.60 4.40
C THR A 84 20.46 -6.33 3.53
N GLU A 85 20.48 -6.81 2.30
CA GLU A 85 19.34 -6.70 1.40
C GLU A 85 18.16 -7.51 1.91
N ALA A 86 16.96 -6.92 1.85
CA ALA A 86 15.73 -7.62 2.16
C ALA A 86 15.36 -8.59 1.02
N ILE A 87 14.97 -9.82 1.37
CA ILE A 87 14.51 -10.80 0.37
C ILE A 87 13.07 -10.53 -0.12
N ILE A 88 12.29 -9.74 0.62
CA ILE A 88 10.96 -9.29 0.21
C ILE A 88 11.00 -7.82 -0.19
N LYS A 89 10.47 -7.53 -1.38
CA LYS A 89 10.22 -6.17 -1.87
C LYS A 89 8.71 -5.88 -1.83
N PHE A 90 8.36 -4.76 -1.22
CA PHE A 90 6.99 -4.22 -1.27
C PHE A 90 6.92 -3.11 -2.31
N GLU A 91 5.92 -3.18 -3.17
CA GLU A 91 5.52 -2.08 -4.04
C GLU A 91 4.52 -1.18 -3.32
N TYR A 92 4.25 0.00 -3.88
CA TYR A 92 3.24 0.93 -3.35
C TYR A 92 1.84 0.29 -3.33
N ALA A 93 1.12 0.43 -2.21
CA ALA A 93 -0.31 0.11 -2.19
C ALA A 93 -1.08 1.30 -2.76
N SER A 94 -1.66 1.05 -3.93
CA SER A 94 -2.41 2.01 -4.73
C SER A 94 -3.92 1.83 -4.50
N ILE A 95 -4.67 2.93 -4.49
CA ILE A 95 -6.14 2.88 -4.38
C ILE A 95 -6.74 2.02 -5.50
N VAL A 96 -7.75 1.22 -5.13
CA VAL A 96 -8.61 0.47 -6.06
C VAL A 96 -10.07 0.88 -5.87
N TRP A 97 -10.55 0.93 -4.63
CA TRP A 97 -11.90 1.40 -4.28
C TRP A 97 -11.83 2.45 -3.18
N LEU A 98 -12.82 3.35 -3.16
CA LEU A 98 -13.03 4.34 -2.12
C LEU A 98 -14.44 4.21 -1.56
N PRO A 99 -14.61 4.16 -0.23
CA PRO A 99 -15.93 4.24 0.38
C PRO A 99 -16.50 5.65 0.20
N VAL A 100 -17.67 5.75 -0.40
CA VAL A 100 -18.39 7.01 -0.63
C VAL A 100 -19.78 6.92 -0.01
N TYR A 101 -20.15 7.95 0.74
CA TYR A 101 -21.51 8.09 1.25
C TYR A 101 -22.48 8.39 0.11
N CYS A 102 -23.57 7.64 0.03
CA CYS A 102 -24.65 7.85 -0.93
C CYS A 102 -25.97 8.11 -0.16
N PRO A 103 -26.69 9.22 -0.41
CA PRO A 103 -27.96 9.48 0.25
C PRO A 103 -28.95 8.32 0.08
N ASN A 104 -29.63 7.95 1.17
CA ASN A 104 -30.60 6.85 1.23
C ASN A 104 -30.03 5.44 0.94
N GLN A 105 -28.71 5.27 1.02
CA GLN A 105 -28.02 4.00 0.80
C GLN A 105 -26.89 3.80 1.82
N PRO A 106 -26.45 2.53 2.05
CA PRO A 106 -25.21 2.30 2.77
C PRO A 106 -24.02 2.89 2.01
N VAL A 107 -22.86 2.96 2.68
CA VAL A 107 -21.59 3.36 2.05
C VAL A 107 -21.32 2.45 0.85
N VAL A 108 -21.10 3.06 -0.31
CA VAL A 108 -20.82 2.33 -1.56
C VAL A 108 -19.33 2.41 -1.88
N LEU A 109 -18.77 1.31 -2.37
CA LEU A 109 -17.39 1.27 -2.85
C LEU A 109 -17.32 1.74 -4.29
N VAL A 110 -16.74 2.92 -4.50
CA VAL A 110 -16.59 3.55 -5.81
C VAL A 110 -15.20 3.29 -6.36
N SER A 111 -15.11 3.04 -7.66
CA SER A 111 -13.86 2.97 -8.41
C SER A 111 -14.03 3.67 -9.76
N CYS A 112 -12.97 3.68 -10.58
CA CYS A 112 -13.04 4.16 -11.95
C CYS A 112 -12.28 3.23 -12.91
N PRO A 113 -12.57 3.26 -14.22
CA PRO A 113 -11.93 2.38 -15.20
C PRO A 113 -10.39 2.42 -15.16
N THR A 114 -9.79 3.58 -14.89
CA THR A 114 -8.34 3.72 -14.80
C THR A 114 -7.74 2.91 -13.64
N LEU A 115 -8.35 2.97 -12.45
CA LEU A 115 -7.88 2.22 -11.27
C LEU A 115 -8.03 0.71 -11.49
N LEU A 116 -9.16 0.28 -12.05
CA LEU A 116 -9.45 -1.14 -12.28
C LEU A 116 -8.56 -1.73 -13.38
N LYS A 117 -8.33 -1.00 -14.48
CA LYS A 117 -7.38 -1.39 -15.53
C LYS A 117 -5.95 -1.48 -15.00
N ARG A 118 -5.55 -0.56 -14.11
CA ARG A 118 -4.24 -0.66 -13.43
C ARG A 118 -4.14 -1.93 -12.60
N TYR A 119 -5.15 -2.24 -11.78
CA TYR A 119 -5.18 -3.46 -10.99
C TYR A 119 -5.10 -4.74 -11.85
N GLN A 120 -5.81 -4.79 -12.98
CA GLN A 120 -5.72 -5.91 -13.93
C GLN A 120 -4.30 -6.10 -14.48
N ARG A 121 -3.66 -5.01 -14.92
CA ARG A 121 -2.28 -5.03 -15.42
C ARG A 121 -1.30 -5.51 -14.36
N LEU A 122 -1.43 -5.03 -13.13
CA LEU A 122 -0.55 -5.43 -12.02
C LEU A 122 -0.70 -6.92 -11.70
N THR A 123 -1.93 -7.42 -11.65
CA THR A 123 -2.26 -8.80 -11.28
C THR A 123 -2.24 -9.79 -12.45
N ASN A 124 -1.86 -9.34 -13.65
CA ASN A 124 -1.87 -10.12 -14.89
C ASN A 124 -3.23 -10.80 -15.16
N LYS A 125 -4.33 -10.14 -14.80
CA LYS A 125 -5.69 -10.60 -15.09
C LYS A 125 -6.08 -10.19 -16.52
N ALA A 126 -6.96 -10.98 -17.13
CA ALA A 126 -7.53 -10.65 -18.43
C ALA A 126 -8.25 -9.28 -18.39
N ASN A 127 -8.21 -8.58 -19.53
CA ASN A 127 -8.95 -7.34 -19.68
C ASN A 127 -10.46 -7.63 -19.53
N HIS A 128 -11.08 -6.99 -18.55
CA HIS A 128 -12.52 -6.98 -18.34
C HIS A 128 -13.05 -5.59 -18.65
N ASP A 129 -14.15 -5.54 -19.40
CA ASP A 129 -14.86 -4.31 -19.67
C ASP A 129 -15.78 -3.97 -18.50
N PHE A 130 -15.61 -2.77 -17.94
CA PHE A 130 -16.31 -2.36 -16.73
C PHE A 130 -17.58 -1.60 -17.11
N LYS A 131 -18.74 -2.16 -16.78
CA LYS A 131 -20.01 -1.46 -16.92
C LYS A 131 -20.31 -0.66 -15.65
N PRO A 132 -20.60 0.66 -15.76
CA PRO A 132 -21.09 1.43 -14.63
C PRO A 132 -22.34 0.77 -14.05
N TYR A 133 -22.46 0.80 -12.73
CA TYR A 133 -23.70 0.39 -12.08
C TYR A 133 -24.80 1.40 -12.42
N THR A 134 -25.92 0.91 -12.95
CA THR A 134 -27.13 1.71 -13.21
C THR A 134 -28.24 1.23 -12.28
N TYR A 135 -28.96 2.16 -11.67
CA TYR A 135 -30.20 1.83 -10.97
C TYR A 135 -31.29 1.58 -12.01
N ASP A 136 -32.04 0.50 -11.85
CA ASP A 136 -33.34 0.36 -12.49
C ASP A 136 -34.29 1.34 -11.77
N LEU A 137 -34.73 2.39 -12.48
CA LEU A 137 -35.70 3.37 -12.00
C LEU A 137 -37.13 2.82 -12.06
#